data_AF-A0A9D2RA10-F1
#
_entry.id   AF-A0A9D2RA10-F1
#
_cell.length_a   1.000
_cell.length_b   1.000
_cell.length_c   1.000
_cell.angle_alpha   90.00
_cell.angle_beta   90.00
_cell.angle_gamma   90.00
#
_symmetry.space_group_name_H-M   'P 1'
#
loop_
_entity.id
_entity.type
_entity.pdbx_description
1 polymer ?
#
loop_
_entity_poly.entity_id
_entity_poly.type
_entity_poly.pdbx_seq_one_letter_code
_entity_poly.pdbx_strand_id
1 'polypeptide(L)'
;MNENGIFQLGSFKVKPGERVSGFLSLGDGEFQLPVTILNGEEPGKTVLITAGVHAEEYVGIQAAVELADRLKTEKIAGTVVIVKVINREAFEKRSGSFGYEDGKNLNRVFPGNPRGTQMERLAWGIEQELFPVADYYIDLHSGDSYEQLAPYVYYAGQASEETVKVSREMAQQVDVPYMVCSTVAKGGCYNYAAYAYGIPSILIERGGMGAWTREESHSTRRDVRNILCHLGVYLGQKDYRIYYPLEVRDIIYQSASQNGLWYPNKMPGDMIRAGEVLGMVKDYQGHILEVAYGENDGVILYQTGSLQVEESGPMIAYGKISREKDNRKERITNYWTKRSSGFKEQRKAELHDPIAKRWQKEIEKYLPQGKLKILDVGCGAGFFTILLSKMGHEVTGTDLTPDMIRYARELAEEEKAGCQFLIMDGESLDFEDGTFDVVISRNLTWTLPDTARAYKEWLRVLKKGGILLNFDANYGAVNFADTSKLPKNHTHNKLGLDMMAECEEIKRQLPISSRIRPAWDVETLGNLGVERLSVDFSVSRKIYTVKDEFYNPDALFALFAVKG
;
A
#
# COMPACT_ATOMS: atom_id res chain seq x y z
N MET A 1 -25.89 13.62 -14.83
CA MET A 1 -26.07 14.94 -14.20
C MET A 1 -27.04 15.76 -15.04
N ASN A 2 -27.99 16.46 -14.41
CA ASN A 2 -28.82 17.45 -15.12
C ASN A 2 -27.98 18.67 -15.50
N GLU A 3 -28.42 19.46 -16.49
CA GLU A 3 -27.73 20.62 -17.09
C GLU A 3 -27.25 21.72 -16.10
N ASN A 4 -27.60 21.63 -14.81
CA ASN A 4 -27.28 22.61 -13.76
C ASN A 4 -26.38 22.07 -12.63
N GLY A 5 -25.80 20.86 -12.73
CA GLY A 5 -24.91 20.30 -11.69
C GLY A 5 -25.58 19.90 -10.37
N ILE A 6 -26.92 19.91 -10.31
CA ILE A 6 -27.70 19.49 -9.13
C ILE A 6 -27.66 17.96 -9.02
N PHE A 7 -27.24 17.46 -7.85
CA PHE A 7 -27.31 16.04 -7.51
C PHE A 7 -28.69 15.70 -6.92
N GLN A 8 -29.24 14.55 -7.30
CA GLN A 8 -30.55 14.09 -6.85
C GLN A 8 -30.49 12.64 -6.36
N LEU A 9 -31.05 12.40 -5.17
CA LEU A 9 -31.21 11.06 -4.59
C LEU A 9 -32.50 11.05 -3.76
N GLY A 10 -33.48 10.23 -4.15
CA GLY A 10 -34.83 10.26 -3.58
C GLY A 10 -35.43 11.68 -3.64
N SER A 11 -35.86 12.20 -2.48
CA SER A 11 -36.38 13.56 -2.33
C SER A 11 -35.30 14.65 -2.19
N PHE A 12 -34.02 14.28 -2.06
CA PHE A 12 -32.94 15.25 -1.91
C PHE A 12 -32.55 15.85 -3.26
N LYS A 13 -32.46 17.18 -3.31
CA LYS A 13 -31.87 17.94 -4.41
C LYS A 13 -30.78 18.83 -3.82
N VAL A 14 -29.52 18.57 -4.17
CA VAL A 14 -28.36 19.21 -3.56
C VAL A 14 -27.59 19.96 -4.64
N LYS A 15 -27.52 21.29 -4.55
CA LYS A 15 -26.81 22.11 -5.54
C LYS A 15 -25.29 22.03 -5.33
N PRO A 16 -24.48 22.39 -6.33
CA PRO A 16 -23.03 22.49 -6.15
C PRO A 16 -22.66 23.36 -4.95
N GLY A 17 -21.66 22.92 -4.18
CA GLY A 17 -21.21 23.56 -2.94
C GLY A 17 -22.10 23.32 -1.71
N GLU A 18 -23.27 22.69 -1.87
CA GLU A 18 -24.20 22.44 -0.76
C GLU A 18 -23.94 21.10 -0.05
N ARG A 19 -24.28 21.08 1.24
CA ARG A 19 -24.34 19.90 2.09
C ARG A 19 -25.73 19.79 2.69
N VAL A 20 -26.36 18.63 2.55
CA VAL A 20 -27.67 18.35 3.16
C VAL A 20 -27.58 17.07 3.96
N SER A 21 -28.19 17.06 5.15
CA SER A 21 -28.35 15.86 5.98
C SER A 21 -29.82 15.63 6.30
N GLY A 22 -30.22 14.38 6.43
CA GLY A 22 -31.59 14.00 6.74
C GLY A 22 -31.78 12.49 6.75
N PHE A 23 -33.01 12.05 6.51
CA PHE A 23 -33.34 10.65 6.36
C PHE A 23 -33.67 10.35 4.90
N LEU A 24 -32.91 9.45 4.29
CA LEU A 24 -33.20 8.90 2.98
C LEU A 24 -34.24 7.80 3.11
N SER A 25 -35.30 7.95 2.33
CA SER A 25 -36.35 6.96 2.19
C SER A 25 -35.94 5.95 1.12
N LEU A 26 -35.90 4.67 1.46
CA LEU A 26 -35.66 3.55 0.52
C LEU A 26 -36.82 2.53 0.56
N GLY A 27 -36.94 1.72 -0.50
CA GLY A 27 -37.90 0.61 -0.55
C GLY A 27 -39.34 1.11 -0.49
N ASP A 28 -39.70 2.03 -1.38
CA ASP A 28 -41.03 2.64 -1.47
C ASP A 28 -41.50 3.40 -0.21
N GLY A 29 -40.58 3.87 0.64
CA GLY A 29 -40.97 4.59 1.86
C GLY A 29 -40.63 3.87 3.16
N GLU A 30 -40.41 2.56 3.08
CA GLU A 30 -40.34 1.67 4.23
C GLU A 30 -39.15 1.97 5.13
N PHE A 31 -37.97 2.18 4.56
CA PHE A 31 -36.72 2.33 5.31
C PHE A 31 -36.28 3.80 5.36
N GLN A 32 -36.01 4.30 6.56
CA GLN A 32 -35.58 5.69 6.80
C GLN A 32 -34.15 5.74 7.33
N LEU A 33 -33.20 5.99 6.43
CA LEU A 33 -31.76 5.87 6.68
C LEU A 33 -31.07 7.22 6.88
N PRO A 34 -30.28 7.43 7.96
CA PRO A 34 -29.58 8.68 8.16
C PRO A 34 -28.52 8.88 7.08
N VAL A 35 -28.64 9.97 6.30
CA VAL A 35 -27.76 10.29 5.18
C VAL A 35 -27.18 11.70 5.30
N THR A 36 -25.96 11.88 4.80
CA THR A 36 -25.42 13.19 4.44
C THR A 36 -24.96 13.15 2.98
N ILE A 37 -25.40 14.11 2.18
CA ILE A 37 -25.00 14.30 0.79
C ILE A 37 -24.20 15.59 0.72
N LEU A 38 -22.97 15.50 0.20
CA LEU A 38 -22.08 16.64 -0.05
C LEU A 38 -21.87 16.75 -1.56
N ASN A 39 -22.43 17.79 -2.18
CA ASN A 39 -22.18 18.07 -3.59
C ASN A 39 -21.06 19.12 -3.68
N GLY A 40 -19.98 18.76 -4.35
CA GLY A 40 -18.81 19.60 -4.53
C GLY A 40 -19.10 20.85 -5.35
N GLU A 41 -18.18 21.81 -5.33
CA GLU A 41 -18.24 22.99 -6.21
C GLU A 41 -17.87 22.63 -7.65
N GLU A 42 -16.96 21.66 -7.81
CA GLU A 42 -16.48 21.19 -9.11
C GLU A 42 -17.21 19.91 -9.53
N PRO A 43 -17.47 19.71 -10.83
CA PRO A 43 -18.06 18.48 -11.34
C PRO A 43 -17.09 17.30 -11.17
N GLY A 44 -17.63 16.09 -10.99
CA GLY A 44 -16.81 14.91 -10.79
C GLY A 44 -17.63 13.65 -10.51
N LYS A 45 -16.95 12.62 -10.00
CA LYS A 45 -17.54 11.30 -9.75
C LYS A 45 -18.28 11.25 -8.41
N THR A 46 -19.21 10.32 -8.30
CA THR A 46 -19.97 10.08 -7.06
C THR A 46 -19.37 8.92 -6.27
N VAL A 47 -19.08 9.14 -4.98
CA VAL A 47 -18.65 8.08 -4.06
C VAL A 47 -19.77 7.81 -3.06
N LEU A 48 -20.26 6.57 -3.07
CA LEU A 48 -21.16 6.06 -2.03
C LEU A 48 -20.34 5.51 -0.88
N ILE A 49 -20.69 5.89 0.34
CA ILE A 49 -20.11 5.39 1.58
C ILE A 49 -21.24 4.89 2.46
N THR A 50 -21.18 3.63 2.86
CA THR A 50 -22.16 3.05 3.79
C THR A 50 -21.48 2.56 5.06
N ALA A 51 -22.23 2.57 6.15
CA ALA A 51 -21.85 1.93 7.40
C ALA A 51 -23.10 1.31 8.04
N GLY A 52 -22.87 0.41 9.01
CA GLY A 52 -23.96 -0.21 9.75
C GLY A 52 -24.83 -1.13 8.89
N VAL A 53 -24.23 -1.82 7.92
CA VAL A 53 -24.89 -2.94 7.23
C VAL A 53 -25.20 -4.05 8.24
N HIS A 54 -24.25 -4.33 9.14
CA HIS A 54 -24.49 -5.01 10.39
C HIS A 54 -24.58 -4.00 11.54
N ALA A 55 -25.43 -4.30 12.52
CA ALA A 55 -25.87 -3.34 13.51
C ALA A 55 -24.83 -3.02 14.58
N GLU A 56 -23.94 -3.95 14.95
CA GLU A 56 -23.00 -3.74 16.06
C GLU A 56 -21.57 -3.43 15.63
N GLU A 57 -21.43 -3.00 14.37
CA GLU A 57 -20.17 -2.59 13.78
C GLU A 57 -19.93 -1.08 13.94
N TYR A 58 -19.67 -0.68 15.18
CA TYR A 58 -19.77 0.72 15.59
C TYR A 58 -18.66 1.64 15.05
N VAL A 59 -17.47 1.11 14.76
CA VAL A 59 -16.35 1.92 14.24
C VAL A 59 -16.72 2.55 12.90
N GLY A 60 -17.32 1.79 11.99
CA GLY A 60 -17.77 2.28 10.69
C GLY A 60 -18.85 3.36 10.81
N ILE A 61 -19.85 3.13 11.66
CA ILE A 61 -20.94 4.08 11.92
C ILE A 61 -20.39 5.41 12.44
N GLN A 62 -19.54 5.36 13.47
CA GLN A 62 -18.94 6.56 14.05
C GLN A 62 -18.03 7.29 13.05
N ALA A 63 -17.24 6.55 12.27
CA ALA A 63 -16.41 7.13 11.21
C ALA A 63 -17.26 7.85 10.15
N ALA A 64 -18.39 7.28 9.74
CA ALA A 64 -19.32 7.88 8.79
C ALA A 64 -19.95 9.18 9.34
N VAL A 65 -20.34 9.19 10.62
CA VAL A 65 -20.84 10.39 11.31
C VAL A 65 -19.78 11.50 11.29
N GLU A 66 -18.55 11.21 11.72
CA GLU A 66 -17.48 12.21 11.78
C GLU A 66 -16.99 12.67 10.41
N LEU A 67 -17.01 11.79 9.41
CA LEU A 67 -16.61 12.10 8.05
C LEU A 67 -17.56 13.12 7.42
N ALA A 68 -18.87 12.95 7.61
CA ALA A 68 -19.90 13.87 7.13
C ALA A 68 -19.72 15.32 7.63
N ASP A 69 -19.21 15.49 8.84
CA ASP A 69 -18.97 16.81 9.44
C ASP A 69 -17.64 17.44 9.00
N ARG A 70 -16.65 16.61 8.65
CA ARG A 70 -15.27 17.06 8.38
C ARG A 70 -14.96 17.25 6.91
N LEU A 71 -15.67 16.56 6.02
CA LEU A 71 -15.55 16.83 4.59
C LEU A 71 -16.08 18.23 4.28
N LYS A 72 -15.40 18.88 3.35
CA LYS A 72 -15.56 20.28 2.97
C LYS A 72 -16.00 20.31 1.52
N THR A 73 -17.16 20.90 1.22
CA THR A 73 -17.73 20.91 -0.13
C THR A 73 -16.83 21.66 -1.11
N GLU A 74 -16.12 22.69 -0.64
CA GLU A 74 -15.12 23.44 -1.43
C GLU A 74 -13.88 22.61 -1.82
N LYS A 75 -13.73 21.40 -1.24
CA LYS A 75 -12.66 20.46 -1.58
C LYS A 75 -13.17 19.23 -2.33
N ILE A 76 -14.46 19.12 -2.61
CA ILE A 76 -15.03 17.98 -3.31
C ILE A 76 -15.15 18.30 -4.81
N ALA A 77 -14.68 17.40 -5.66
CA ALA A 77 -14.97 17.38 -7.09
C ALA A 77 -15.90 16.20 -7.38
N GLY A 78 -17.18 16.47 -7.62
CA GLY A 78 -18.24 15.47 -7.72
C GLY A 78 -19.15 15.43 -6.49
N THR A 79 -19.52 14.24 -6.02
CA THR A 79 -20.47 14.09 -4.92
C THR A 79 -20.03 12.98 -3.96
N VAL A 80 -20.22 13.19 -2.66
CA VAL A 80 -20.04 12.16 -1.64
C VAL A 80 -21.39 11.91 -0.95
N VAL A 81 -21.87 10.67 -1.01
CA VAL A 81 -23.10 10.22 -0.35
C VAL A 81 -22.71 9.32 0.81
N ILE A 82 -23.05 9.71 2.04
CA ILE A 82 -22.71 8.95 3.26
C ILE A 82 -23.99 8.49 3.93
N VAL A 83 -24.29 7.19 3.85
CA VAL A 83 -25.40 6.55 4.59
C VAL A 83 -24.81 5.97 5.88
N LYS A 84 -25.14 6.60 7.00
CA LYS A 84 -24.42 6.41 8.28
C LYS A 84 -24.76 5.10 8.99
N VAL A 85 -25.99 4.60 8.79
CA VAL A 85 -26.48 3.34 9.33
C VAL A 85 -27.49 2.76 8.36
N ILE A 86 -27.14 1.66 7.68
CA ILE A 86 -28.02 0.99 6.72
C ILE A 86 -29.11 0.19 7.45
N ASN A 87 -28.74 -0.67 8.38
CA ASN A 87 -29.67 -1.48 9.15
C ASN A 87 -30.04 -0.79 10.47
N ARG A 88 -30.70 0.38 10.34
CA ARG A 88 -30.97 1.28 11.47
C ARG A 88 -31.79 0.63 12.57
N GLU A 89 -32.84 -0.12 12.23
CA GLU A 89 -33.67 -0.77 13.24
C GLU A 89 -32.88 -1.82 14.03
N ALA A 90 -32.11 -2.66 13.34
CA ALA A 90 -31.23 -3.62 14.00
C ALA A 90 -30.20 -2.92 14.91
N PHE A 91 -29.66 -1.75 14.52
CA PHE A 91 -28.80 -0.92 15.36
C PHE A 91 -29.50 -0.43 16.63
N GLU A 92 -30.69 0.15 16.49
CA GLU A 92 -31.48 0.64 17.63
C GLU A 92 -31.93 -0.50 18.58
N LYS A 93 -32.02 -1.73 18.05
CA LYS A 93 -32.42 -2.94 18.79
C LYS A 93 -31.27 -3.86 19.22
N ARG A 94 -30.02 -3.57 18.84
CA ARG A 94 -28.84 -4.41 19.12
C ARG A 94 -28.98 -5.85 18.60
N SER A 95 -29.23 -5.97 17.30
CA SER A 95 -29.50 -7.25 16.63
C SER A 95 -28.28 -7.82 15.87
N GLY A 96 -27.07 -7.32 16.14
CA GLY A 96 -25.82 -7.78 15.52
C GLY A 96 -25.88 -7.81 13.98
N SER A 97 -25.40 -8.90 13.39
CA SER A 97 -25.40 -9.16 11.96
C SER A 97 -26.78 -9.46 11.33
N PHE A 98 -27.85 -9.56 12.13
CA PHE A 98 -29.15 -10.02 11.67
C PHE A 98 -30.21 -8.92 11.69
N GLY A 99 -31.11 -8.94 10.72
CA GLY A 99 -32.33 -8.15 10.71
C GLY A 99 -33.19 -8.47 11.92
N TYR A 100 -33.73 -7.43 12.57
CA TYR A 100 -34.49 -7.57 13.80
C TYR A 100 -35.79 -8.36 13.60
N GLU A 101 -36.50 -8.14 12.49
CA GLU A 101 -37.79 -8.79 12.26
C GLU A 101 -37.67 -10.20 11.66
N ASP A 102 -36.73 -10.42 10.73
CA ASP A 102 -36.66 -11.64 9.92
C ASP A 102 -35.46 -12.54 10.22
N GLY A 103 -34.55 -12.10 11.09
CA GLY A 103 -33.36 -12.86 11.47
C GLY A 103 -32.39 -13.14 10.32
N LYS A 104 -32.52 -12.45 9.17
CA LYS A 104 -31.63 -12.66 8.02
C LYS A 104 -30.44 -11.71 8.07
N ASN A 105 -29.29 -12.17 7.58
CA ASN A 105 -28.14 -11.30 7.39
C ASN A 105 -28.26 -10.54 6.07
N LEU A 106 -28.24 -9.20 6.12
CA LEU A 106 -28.41 -8.33 4.95
C LEU A 106 -27.36 -8.60 3.86
N ASN A 107 -26.11 -8.87 4.24
CA ASN A 107 -25.02 -9.21 3.32
C ASN A 107 -25.18 -10.59 2.66
N ARG A 108 -26.22 -11.37 3.00
CA ARG A 108 -26.48 -12.70 2.40
C ARG A 108 -27.72 -12.73 1.50
N VAL A 109 -28.45 -11.63 1.36
CA VAL A 109 -29.74 -11.61 0.65
C VAL A 109 -29.76 -10.77 -0.63
N PHE A 110 -28.67 -10.13 -1.04
CA PHE A 110 -28.58 -9.41 -2.32
C PHE A 110 -28.85 -10.31 -3.55
N PRO A 111 -29.56 -9.84 -4.58
CA PRO A 111 -30.10 -8.48 -4.78
C PRO A 111 -31.31 -8.10 -3.93
N GLY A 112 -31.86 -9.03 -3.18
CA GLY A 112 -33.10 -8.84 -2.43
C GLY A 112 -34.34 -9.20 -3.23
N ASN A 113 -35.50 -8.89 -2.66
CA ASN A 113 -36.81 -9.15 -3.23
C ASN A 113 -37.79 -8.08 -2.71
N PRO A 114 -38.43 -7.27 -3.56
CA PRO A 114 -39.35 -6.21 -3.14
C PRO A 114 -40.61 -6.75 -2.44
N ARG A 115 -40.91 -8.05 -2.61
CA ARG A 115 -42.01 -8.75 -1.93
C ARG A 115 -41.51 -9.77 -0.92
N GLY A 116 -40.21 -9.74 -0.59
CA GLY A 116 -39.55 -10.65 0.32
C GLY A 116 -39.73 -10.24 1.79
N THR A 117 -38.87 -10.78 2.65
CA THR A 117 -38.74 -10.40 4.06
C THR A 117 -38.09 -9.02 4.21
N GLN A 118 -38.02 -8.49 5.45
CA GLN A 118 -37.50 -7.15 5.73
C GLN A 118 -36.11 -6.90 5.09
N MET A 119 -35.14 -7.78 5.31
CA MET A 119 -33.79 -7.62 4.77
C MET A 119 -33.73 -7.80 3.26
N GLU A 120 -34.61 -8.63 2.68
CA GLU A 120 -34.71 -8.78 1.22
C GLU A 120 -35.27 -7.51 0.57
N ARG A 121 -36.24 -6.84 1.20
CA ARG A 121 -36.75 -5.56 0.70
C ARG A 121 -35.74 -4.44 0.87
N LEU A 122 -34.99 -4.41 1.98
CA LEU A 122 -33.92 -3.45 2.20
C LEU A 122 -32.78 -3.62 1.17
N ALA A 123 -32.33 -4.84 0.93
CA ALA A 123 -31.32 -5.13 -0.11
C ALA A 123 -31.79 -4.67 -1.50
N TRP A 124 -33.06 -4.92 -1.82
CA TRP A 124 -33.66 -4.45 -3.08
C TRP A 124 -33.70 -2.92 -3.17
N GLY A 125 -34.07 -2.21 -2.09
CA GLY A 125 -34.06 -0.75 -2.04
C GLY A 125 -32.65 -0.16 -2.24
N ILE A 126 -31.63 -0.75 -1.60
CA ILE A 126 -30.22 -0.38 -1.81
C ILE A 126 -29.83 -0.56 -3.27
N GLU A 127 -30.16 -1.72 -3.86
CA GLU A 127 -29.85 -2.03 -5.25
C GLU A 127 -30.47 -1.03 -6.22
N GLN A 128 -31.75 -0.73 -6.06
CA GLN A 128 -32.49 0.08 -7.03
C GLN A 128 -32.25 1.59 -6.88
N GLU A 129 -31.87 2.06 -5.68
CA GLU A 129 -31.83 3.49 -5.39
C GLU A 129 -30.42 4.02 -5.08
N LEU A 130 -29.52 3.22 -4.49
CA LEU A 130 -28.16 3.67 -4.13
C LEU A 130 -27.11 3.34 -5.19
N PHE A 131 -27.12 2.14 -5.77
CA PHE A 131 -26.11 1.76 -6.77
C PHE A 131 -26.17 2.60 -8.05
N PRO A 132 -27.34 2.96 -8.62
CA PRO A 132 -27.39 3.71 -9.88
C PRO A 132 -26.78 5.11 -9.84
N VAL A 133 -26.59 5.68 -8.65
CA VAL A 133 -26.00 7.01 -8.48
C VAL A 133 -24.50 6.98 -8.18
N ALA A 134 -23.91 5.81 -7.95
CA ALA A 134 -22.54 5.66 -7.48
C ALA A 134 -21.57 5.32 -8.63
N ASP A 135 -20.43 6.00 -8.68
CA ASP A 135 -19.28 5.61 -9.51
C ASP A 135 -18.29 4.74 -8.74
N TYR A 136 -18.19 4.93 -7.41
CA TYR A 136 -17.34 4.15 -6.50
C TYR A 136 -18.09 3.85 -5.20
N TYR A 137 -17.72 2.75 -4.54
CA TYR A 137 -18.38 2.33 -3.31
C TYR A 137 -17.40 1.92 -2.20
N ILE A 138 -17.60 2.44 -0.98
CA ILE A 138 -16.84 2.08 0.22
C ILE A 138 -17.84 1.64 1.30
N ASP A 139 -17.72 0.39 1.74
CA ASP A 139 -18.52 -0.14 2.84
C ASP A 139 -17.68 -0.25 4.12
N LEU A 140 -18.17 0.29 5.23
CA LEU A 140 -17.42 0.36 6.50
C LEU A 140 -17.96 -0.68 7.49
N HIS A 141 -17.11 -1.67 7.81
CA HIS A 141 -17.42 -2.80 8.69
C HIS A 141 -16.43 -2.90 9.86
N SER A 142 -16.74 -3.78 10.79
CA SER A 142 -15.88 -4.21 11.88
C SER A 142 -16.29 -5.59 12.37
N GLY A 143 -15.59 -6.16 13.36
CA GLY A 143 -16.10 -7.34 14.04
C GLY A 143 -17.37 -6.99 14.81
N ASP A 144 -18.43 -7.78 14.64
CA ASP A 144 -19.71 -7.69 15.35
C ASP A 144 -19.52 -7.77 16.89
N SER A 145 -20.58 -7.93 17.69
CA SER A 145 -20.46 -8.05 19.16
C SER A 145 -19.61 -9.23 19.66
N TYR A 146 -19.38 -10.24 18.83
CA TYR A 146 -18.67 -11.46 19.20
C TYR A 146 -17.34 -11.68 18.47
N GLU A 147 -16.99 -10.86 17.48
CA GLU A 147 -15.83 -11.09 16.60
C GLU A 147 -14.68 -10.12 16.90
N GLN A 148 -13.46 -10.65 16.97
CA GLN A 148 -12.21 -9.88 17.02
C GLN A 148 -11.47 -10.03 15.69
N LEU A 149 -10.90 -8.95 15.19
CA LEU A 149 -10.13 -8.96 13.94
C LEU A 149 -8.86 -8.11 14.02
N ALA A 150 -7.88 -8.48 13.20
CA ALA A 150 -6.78 -7.59 12.86
C ALA A 150 -7.28 -6.66 11.75
N PRO A 151 -7.03 -5.34 11.79
CA PRO A 151 -7.54 -4.44 10.75
C PRO A 151 -7.10 -4.86 9.34
N TYR A 152 -8.04 -4.87 8.40
CA TYR A 152 -7.78 -5.29 7.02
C TYR A 152 -8.82 -4.70 6.06
N VAL A 153 -8.65 -4.93 4.76
CA VAL A 153 -9.57 -4.44 3.73
C VAL A 153 -9.84 -5.52 2.68
N TYR A 154 -11.10 -5.71 2.34
CA TYR A 154 -11.48 -6.48 1.15
C TYR A 154 -11.62 -5.55 -0.06
N TYR A 155 -11.27 -6.05 -1.23
CA TYR A 155 -11.66 -5.45 -2.51
C TYR A 155 -12.38 -6.48 -3.39
N ALA A 156 -13.28 -6.00 -4.25
CA ALA A 156 -14.04 -6.88 -5.14
C ALA A 156 -13.13 -7.54 -6.19
N GLY A 157 -13.16 -8.87 -6.26
CA GLY A 157 -12.38 -9.67 -7.21
C GLY A 157 -13.21 -10.41 -8.27
N GLN A 158 -14.54 -10.32 -8.22
CA GLN A 158 -15.46 -10.95 -9.18
C GLN A 158 -16.24 -9.89 -9.97
N ALA A 159 -15.53 -9.14 -10.80
CA ALA A 159 -16.09 -8.12 -11.69
C ALA A 159 -15.25 -8.00 -12.97
N SER A 160 -15.48 -6.98 -13.80
CA SER A 160 -14.62 -6.68 -14.94
C SER A 160 -13.17 -6.43 -14.49
N GLU A 161 -12.17 -6.69 -15.35
CA GLU A 161 -10.76 -6.49 -15.02
C GLU A 161 -10.48 -5.06 -14.57
N GLU A 162 -11.09 -4.06 -15.22
CA GLU A 162 -10.97 -2.66 -14.84
C GLU A 162 -11.62 -2.38 -13.47
N THR A 163 -12.82 -2.90 -13.22
CA THR A 163 -13.49 -2.76 -11.91
C THR A 163 -12.65 -3.36 -10.78
N VAL A 164 -12.09 -4.56 -10.99
CA VAL A 164 -11.23 -5.23 -10.01
C VAL A 164 -9.95 -4.44 -9.78
N LYS A 165 -9.32 -3.96 -10.86
CA LYS A 165 -8.10 -3.15 -10.79
C LYS A 165 -8.32 -1.87 -9.96
N VAL A 166 -9.37 -1.10 -10.25
CA VAL A 166 -9.67 0.12 -9.50
C VAL A 166 -10.07 -0.19 -8.05
N SER A 167 -10.81 -1.27 -7.80
CA SER A 167 -11.14 -1.71 -6.43
C SER A 167 -9.88 -2.03 -5.63
N ARG A 168 -8.91 -2.69 -6.27
CA ARG A 168 -7.61 -2.99 -5.66
C ARG A 168 -6.80 -1.71 -5.39
N GLU A 169 -6.77 -0.78 -6.34
CA GLU A 169 -6.10 0.51 -6.17
C GLU A 169 -6.71 1.32 -5.01
N MET A 170 -8.03 1.26 -4.82
CA MET A 170 -8.72 1.82 -3.65
C MET A 170 -8.27 1.14 -2.34
N ALA A 171 -8.25 -0.19 -2.28
CA ALA A 171 -7.83 -0.93 -1.09
C ALA A 171 -6.37 -0.65 -0.69
N GLN A 172 -5.47 -0.47 -1.67
CA GLN A 172 -4.07 -0.05 -1.43
C GLN A 172 -3.95 1.32 -0.75
N GLN A 173 -5.04 2.10 -0.69
CA GLN A 173 -5.04 3.39 -0.01
C GLN A 173 -5.30 3.31 1.49
N VAL A 174 -5.74 2.15 1.99
CA VAL A 174 -6.10 1.93 3.39
C VAL A 174 -4.86 1.58 4.20
N ASP A 175 -4.67 2.26 5.34
CA ASP A 175 -3.53 2.02 6.24
C ASP A 175 -3.84 0.86 7.21
N VAL A 176 -3.81 -0.35 6.65
CA VAL A 176 -4.01 -1.63 7.35
C VAL A 176 -2.92 -2.62 6.94
N PRO A 177 -2.57 -3.60 7.79
CA PRO A 177 -1.54 -4.59 7.49
C PRO A 177 -1.90 -5.52 6.33
N TYR A 178 -3.18 -5.80 6.10
CA TYR A 178 -3.63 -6.83 5.14
C TYR A 178 -4.73 -6.35 4.20
N MET A 179 -4.72 -6.85 2.96
CA MET A 179 -5.83 -6.75 2.02
C MET A 179 -6.17 -8.12 1.42
N VAL A 180 -7.43 -8.30 1.07
CA VAL A 180 -7.96 -9.58 0.55
C VAL A 180 -8.76 -9.35 -0.73
N CYS A 181 -8.39 -10.08 -1.79
CA CYS A 181 -9.21 -10.18 -2.99
C CYS A 181 -10.42 -11.08 -2.75
N SER A 182 -11.63 -10.51 -2.77
CA SER A 182 -12.86 -11.28 -2.63
C SER A 182 -13.12 -12.14 -3.87
N THR A 183 -13.31 -13.43 -3.67
CA THR A 183 -13.71 -14.39 -4.72
C THR A 183 -15.23 -14.56 -4.82
N VAL A 184 -15.99 -13.75 -4.09
CA VAL A 184 -17.45 -13.84 -4.02
C VAL A 184 -18.09 -12.78 -4.91
N ALA A 185 -19.05 -13.18 -5.75
CA ALA A 185 -19.78 -12.28 -6.63
C ALA A 185 -21.04 -11.67 -6.01
N LYS A 186 -21.89 -12.50 -5.37
CA LYS A 186 -23.24 -12.09 -4.93
C LYS A 186 -23.42 -11.94 -3.41
N GLY A 187 -22.48 -12.45 -2.62
CA GLY A 187 -22.48 -12.28 -1.17
C GLY A 187 -21.76 -11.00 -0.76
N GLY A 188 -22.43 -10.13 0.00
CA GLY A 188 -21.94 -8.84 0.46
C GLY A 188 -22.36 -7.69 -0.44
N CYS A 189 -22.78 -6.58 0.18
CA CYS A 189 -23.25 -5.37 -0.51
C CYS A 189 -22.20 -4.86 -1.53
N TYR A 190 -20.94 -4.71 -1.11
CA TYR A 190 -19.87 -4.21 -1.96
C TYR A 190 -19.53 -5.15 -3.14
N ASN A 191 -19.49 -6.47 -2.90
CA ASN A 191 -19.23 -7.45 -3.96
C ASN A 191 -20.32 -7.40 -5.03
N TYR A 192 -21.58 -7.34 -4.61
CA TYR A 192 -22.70 -7.31 -5.54
C TYR A 192 -22.71 -6.02 -6.38
N ALA A 193 -22.39 -4.87 -5.79
CA ALA A 193 -22.23 -3.61 -6.52
C ALA A 193 -21.16 -3.72 -7.64
N ALA A 194 -20.01 -4.33 -7.35
CA ALA A 194 -18.97 -4.53 -8.35
C ALA A 194 -19.39 -5.53 -9.43
N TYR A 195 -19.96 -6.66 -9.05
CA TYR A 195 -20.36 -7.73 -9.96
C TYR A 195 -21.49 -7.32 -10.90
N ALA A 196 -22.58 -6.74 -10.36
CA ALA A 196 -23.79 -6.47 -11.12
C ALA A 196 -23.80 -5.07 -11.78
N TYR A 197 -23.11 -4.08 -11.19
CA TYR A 197 -23.12 -2.69 -11.65
C TYR A 197 -21.76 -2.20 -12.14
N GLY A 198 -20.70 -3.00 -12.02
CA GLY A 198 -19.35 -2.61 -12.43
C GLY A 198 -18.72 -1.52 -11.55
N ILE A 199 -19.30 -1.24 -10.39
CA ILE A 199 -18.87 -0.18 -9.47
C ILE A 199 -17.62 -0.67 -8.70
N PRO A 200 -16.44 -0.04 -8.85
CA PRO A 200 -15.28 -0.40 -8.04
C PRO A 200 -15.58 -0.20 -6.56
N SER A 201 -15.35 -1.24 -5.76
CA SER A 201 -15.82 -1.31 -4.39
C SER A 201 -14.86 -2.01 -3.44
N ILE A 202 -14.86 -1.53 -2.19
CA ILE A 202 -14.07 -2.11 -1.10
C ILE A 202 -14.92 -2.20 0.18
N LEU A 203 -14.48 -3.06 1.09
CA LEU A 203 -15.02 -3.15 2.44
C LEU A 203 -13.87 -3.06 3.45
N ILE A 204 -13.92 -2.09 4.36
CA ILE A 204 -12.89 -1.87 5.39
C ILE A 204 -13.33 -2.56 6.68
N GLU A 205 -12.44 -3.35 7.27
CA GLU A 205 -12.65 -4.07 8.52
C GLU A 205 -11.74 -3.47 9.62
N ARG A 206 -12.33 -2.79 10.60
CA ARG A 206 -11.57 -2.21 11.72
C ARG A 206 -12.39 -2.13 12.99
N GLY A 207 -11.87 -2.69 14.08
CA GLY A 207 -12.57 -2.80 15.36
C GLY A 207 -13.25 -4.15 15.53
N GLY A 208 -13.90 -4.36 16.66
CA GLY A 208 -14.51 -5.64 17.00
C GLY A 208 -15.26 -5.62 18.32
N MET A 209 -15.90 -6.73 18.66
CA MET A 209 -16.49 -6.99 19.97
C MET A 209 -17.55 -5.96 20.40
N GLY A 210 -18.28 -5.38 19.44
CA GLY A 210 -19.29 -4.36 19.73
C GLY A 210 -18.70 -3.14 20.45
N ALA A 211 -17.42 -2.86 20.25
CA ALA A 211 -16.74 -1.70 20.78
C ALA A 211 -16.42 -0.69 19.68
N TRP A 212 -16.14 0.55 20.08
CA TRP A 212 -15.50 1.51 19.21
C TRP A 212 -14.53 2.36 20.00
N THR A 213 -13.45 2.79 19.35
CA THR A 213 -12.46 3.70 19.93
C THR A 213 -12.30 4.93 19.04
N ARG A 214 -11.82 6.04 19.62
CA ARG A 214 -11.53 7.25 18.85
C ARG A 214 -10.41 7.02 17.85
N GLU A 215 -9.45 6.18 18.22
CA GLU A 215 -8.29 5.81 17.42
C GLU A 215 -8.70 5.05 16.16
N GLU A 216 -9.59 4.06 16.29
CA GLU A 216 -10.11 3.30 15.16
C GLU A 216 -11.02 4.15 14.28
N SER A 217 -11.96 4.91 14.84
CA SER A 217 -12.84 5.78 14.05
C SER A 217 -12.05 6.86 13.30
N HIS A 218 -11.03 7.43 13.93
CA HIS A 218 -10.09 8.36 13.30
C HIS A 218 -9.33 7.72 12.15
N SER A 219 -8.84 6.49 12.36
CA SER A 219 -8.06 5.75 11.36
C SER A 219 -8.92 5.41 10.14
N THR A 220 -10.13 4.88 10.34
CA THR A 220 -11.10 4.60 9.26
C THR A 220 -11.44 5.88 8.49
N ARG A 221 -11.71 6.99 9.17
CA ARG A 221 -11.98 8.28 8.49
C ARG A 221 -10.79 8.75 7.64
N ARG A 222 -9.57 8.63 8.16
CA ARG A 222 -8.34 8.96 7.44
C ARG A 222 -8.19 8.08 6.19
N ASP A 223 -8.47 6.79 6.30
CA ASP A 223 -8.38 5.84 5.19
C ASP A 223 -9.39 6.18 4.10
N VAL A 224 -10.64 6.45 4.46
CA VAL A 224 -11.67 6.92 3.51
C VAL A 224 -11.24 8.22 2.83
N ARG A 225 -10.73 9.21 3.58
CA ARG A 225 -10.20 10.46 2.99
C ARG A 225 -9.08 10.19 2.00
N ASN A 226 -8.17 9.27 2.31
CA ASN A 226 -7.06 8.90 1.43
C ASN A 226 -7.54 8.27 0.11
N ILE A 227 -8.60 7.45 0.18
CA ILE A 227 -9.26 6.89 -1.00
C ILE A 227 -9.90 8.01 -1.82
N LEU A 228 -10.68 8.91 -1.19
CA LEU A 228 -11.29 10.04 -1.89
C LEU A 228 -10.24 10.94 -2.60
N CYS A 229 -9.09 11.18 -1.96
CA CYS A 229 -7.97 11.90 -2.58
C CYS A 229 -7.36 11.13 -3.75
N HIS A 230 -7.26 9.80 -3.64
CA HIS A 230 -6.72 8.97 -4.72
C HIS A 230 -7.63 8.98 -5.96
N LEU A 231 -8.94 8.91 -5.74
CA LEU A 231 -9.95 8.95 -6.79
C LEU A 231 -10.13 10.34 -7.42
N GLY A 232 -9.44 11.36 -6.91
CA GLY A 232 -9.58 12.76 -7.35
C GLY A 232 -10.87 13.43 -6.87
N VAL A 233 -11.66 12.77 -6.02
CA VAL A 233 -12.94 13.28 -5.51
C VAL A 233 -12.73 14.29 -4.37
N TYR A 234 -11.62 14.19 -3.64
CA TYR A 234 -11.26 15.16 -2.59
C TYR A 234 -9.91 15.82 -2.84
N LEU A 235 -9.93 17.14 -3.05
CA LEU A 235 -8.78 17.99 -3.32
C LEU A 235 -8.00 18.27 -2.03
N GLY A 236 -7.01 17.42 -1.76
CA GLY A 236 -6.16 17.53 -0.59
C GLY A 236 -4.95 16.60 -0.66
N GLN A 237 -4.00 16.80 0.25
CA GLN A 237 -2.91 15.86 0.42
C GLN A 237 -3.40 14.63 1.20
N LYS A 238 -3.03 13.44 0.70
CA LYS A 238 -3.19 12.18 1.43
C LYS A 238 -2.42 12.26 2.75
N ASP A 239 -2.99 11.67 3.79
CA ASP A 239 -2.33 11.54 5.09
C ASP A 239 -1.23 10.47 5.06
N TYR A 240 -0.37 10.48 6.07
CA TYR A 240 0.65 9.46 6.25
C TYR A 240 0.03 8.08 6.52
N ARG A 241 0.74 7.03 6.10
CA ARG A 241 0.40 5.63 6.34
C ARG A 241 1.61 4.91 6.94
N ILE A 242 1.33 3.96 7.83
CA ILE A 242 2.33 3.10 8.45
C ILE A 242 2.49 1.83 7.62
N TYR A 243 1.38 1.30 7.12
CA TYR A 243 1.28 0.06 6.38
C TYR A 243 0.99 0.31 4.90
N TYR A 244 1.55 -0.59 4.09
CA TYR A 244 1.05 -0.88 2.76
C TYR A 244 0.47 -2.30 2.84
N PRO A 245 -0.84 -2.49 2.59
CA PRO A 245 -1.49 -3.75 2.93
C PRO A 245 -0.90 -4.91 2.12
N LEU A 246 -0.54 -5.99 2.82
CA LEU A 246 -0.08 -7.23 2.21
C LEU A 246 -1.27 -8.04 1.70
N GLU A 247 -1.12 -8.59 0.51
CA GLU A 247 -2.15 -9.44 -0.10
C GLU A 247 -2.26 -10.77 0.66
N VAL A 248 -3.46 -11.10 1.15
CA VAL A 248 -3.78 -12.38 1.79
C VAL A 248 -4.75 -13.15 0.91
N ARG A 249 -4.42 -14.42 0.64
CA ARG A 249 -5.12 -15.30 -0.31
C ARG A 249 -5.46 -16.63 0.32
N ASP A 250 -6.22 -17.43 -0.41
CA ASP A 250 -6.64 -18.77 0.01
C ASP A 250 -7.26 -18.72 1.41
N ILE A 251 -8.22 -17.80 1.60
CA ILE A 251 -8.87 -17.60 2.90
C ILE A 251 -9.62 -18.88 3.27
N ILE A 252 -9.35 -19.37 4.47
CA ILE A 252 -10.02 -20.50 5.08
C ILE A 252 -10.91 -19.98 6.19
N TYR A 253 -12.17 -20.40 6.15
CA TYR A 253 -13.18 -20.10 7.17
C TYR A 253 -13.49 -21.41 7.90
N GLN A 254 -13.18 -21.48 9.19
CA GLN A 254 -13.54 -22.62 10.03
C GLN A 254 -14.75 -22.27 10.90
N SER A 255 -15.78 -23.12 10.81
CA SER A 255 -17.00 -23.04 11.61
C SER A 255 -17.04 -24.18 12.63
N ALA A 256 -17.70 -23.95 13.76
CA ALA A 256 -17.82 -24.97 14.79
C ALA A 256 -18.71 -26.13 14.29
N SER A 257 -18.30 -27.37 14.54
CA SER A 257 -19.09 -28.55 14.16
C SER A 257 -20.32 -28.75 15.06
N GLN A 258 -20.34 -28.10 16.22
CA GLN A 258 -21.43 -28.15 17.20
C GLN A 258 -21.36 -26.96 18.16
N ASN A 259 -22.46 -26.70 18.87
CA ASN A 259 -22.50 -25.66 19.90
C ASN A 259 -21.49 -25.94 21.02
N GLY A 260 -20.82 -24.90 21.51
CA GLY A 260 -19.93 -25.04 22.66
C GLY A 260 -19.20 -23.78 23.07
N LEU A 261 -18.13 -23.98 23.84
CA LEU A 261 -17.28 -22.94 24.40
C LEU A 261 -15.96 -22.88 23.62
N TRP A 262 -15.72 -21.80 22.87
CA TRP A 262 -14.52 -21.60 22.06
C TRP A 262 -13.37 -21.03 22.89
N TYR A 263 -12.22 -21.69 22.82
CA TYR A 263 -10.97 -21.29 23.47
C TYR A 263 -9.87 -21.15 22.42
N PRO A 264 -9.61 -19.93 21.92
CA PRO A 264 -8.54 -19.68 20.97
C PRO A 264 -7.16 -19.72 21.64
N ASN A 265 -6.17 -20.26 20.94
CA ASN A 265 -4.77 -20.29 21.35
C ASN A 265 -3.94 -19.15 20.73
N LYS A 266 -4.54 -18.40 19.80
CA LYS A 266 -3.92 -17.34 19.00
C LYS A 266 -4.82 -16.12 18.93
N MET A 267 -4.26 -14.99 18.54
CA MET A 267 -4.98 -13.74 18.32
C MET A 267 -5.03 -13.38 16.83
N PRO A 268 -6.00 -12.57 16.38
CA PRO A 268 -5.95 -11.98 15.05
C PRO A 268 -4.64 -11.20 14.85
N GLY A 269 -4.04 -11.35 13.68
CA GLY A 269 -2.71 -10.82 13.34
C GLY A 269 -1.55 -11.77 13.65
N ASP A 270 -1.77 -12.84 14.42
CA ASP A 270 -0.73 -13.84 14.66
C ASP A 270 -0.45 -14.66 13.39
N MET A 271 0.84 -14.95 13.19
CA MET A 271 1.30 -15.90 12.18
C MET A 271 1.06 -17.34 12.65
N ILE A 272 0.63 -18.20 11.73
CA ILE A 272 0.34 -19.61 11.97
C ILE A 272 1.09 -20.53 11.00
N ARG A 273 1.29 -21.78 11.40
CA ARG A 273 1.84 -22.84 10.55
C ARG A 273 0.81 -23.93 10.26
N ALA A 274 0.95 -24.59 9.12
CA ALA A 274 0.18 -25.78 8.81
C ALA A 274 0.36 -26.85 9.92
N GLY A 275 -0.76 -27.43 10.38
CA GLY A 275 -0.85 -28.39 11.48
C GLY A 275 -0.83 -27.76 12.88
N GLU A 276 -0.68 -26.45 13.03
CA GLU A 276 -0.70 -25.78 14.34
C GLU A 276 -2.11 -25.77 14.94
N VAL A 277 -2.22 -26.00 16.26
CA VAL A 277 -3.50 -25.90 16.98
C VAL A 277 -3.86 -24.43 17.15
N LEU A 278 -4.99 -24.03 16.58
CA LEU A 278 -5.49 -22.66 16.61
C LEU A 278 -6.43 -22.41 17.80
N GLY A 279 -7.11 -23.44 18.27
CA GLY A 279 -8.01 -23.38 19.41
C GLY A 279 -8.83 -24.67 19.54
N MET A 280 -9.77 -24.67 20.48
CA MET A 280 -10.64 -25.82 20.74
C MET A 280 -12.03 -25.39 21.19
N VAL A 281 -13.04 -26.19 20.84
CA VAL A 281 -14.37 -26.09 21.43
C VAL A 281 -14.51 -27.12 22.54
N LYS A 282 -15.11 -26.71 23.66
CA LYS A 282 -15.39 -27.58 24.80
C LYS A 282 -16.87 -27.57 25.17
N ASP A 283 -17.30 -28.63 25.84
CA ASP A 283 -18.60 -28.67 26.50
C ASP A 283 -18.59 -27.88 27.82
N TYR A 284 -19.73 -27.84 28.51
CA TYR A 284 -19.88 -27.15 29.79
C TYR A 284 -19.18 -27.87 30.96
N GLN A 285 -18.66 -29.08 30.77
CA GLN A 285 -17.84 -29.81 31.76
C GLN A 285 -16.33 -29.67 31.50
N GLY A 286 -15.94 -29.03 30.38
CA GLY A 286 -14.56 -28.82 29.98
C GLY A 286 -13.97 -29.95 29.12
N HIS A 287 -14.77 -30.91 28.67
CA HIS A 287 -14.30 -31.92 27.72
C HIS A 287 -14.15 -31.29 26.33
N ILE A 288 -13.07 -31.66 25.64
CA ILE A 288 -12.80 -31.19 24.28
C ILE A 288 -13.80 -31.86 23.33
N LEU A 289 -14.54 -31.02 22.61
CA LEU A 289 -15.49 -31.39 21.59
C LEU A 289 -14.85 -31.38 20.20
N GLU A 290 -14.05 -30.36 19.90
CA GLU A 290 -13.31 -30.26 18.64
C GLU A 290 -12.02 -29.46 18.82
N VAL A 291 -11.06 -29.70 17.93
CA VAL A 291 -9.78 -28.97 17.88
C VAL A 291 -9.62 -28.38 16.49
N ALA A 292 -9.40 -27.07 16.43
CA ALA A 292 -9.15 -26.35 15.19
C ALA A 292 -7.65 -26.37 14.87
N TYR A 293 -7.32 -26.79 13.64
CA TYR A 293 -5.95 -26.84 13.14
C TYR A 293 -5.78 -25.90 11.94
N GLY A 294 -4.62 -25.26 11.85
CA GLY A 294 -4.24 -24.49 10.67
C GLY A 294 -3.97 -25.42 9.49
N GLU A 295 -4.66 -25.24 8.37
CA GLU A 295 -4.45 -26.06 7.18
C GLU A 295 -3.24 -25.59 6.35
N ASN A 296 -2.83 -24.34 6.56
CA ASN A 296 -1.75 -23.70 5.80
C ASN A 296 -0.98 -22.70 6.68
N ASP A 297 0.26 -22.39 6.28
CA ASP A 297 1.01 -21.26 6.83
C ASP A 297 0.31 -19.95 6.45
N GLY A 298 0.20 -19.01 7.39
CA GLY A 298 -0.57 -17.79 7.11
C GLY A 298 -0.68 -16.84 8.28
N VAL A 299 -1.69 -15.97 8.21
CA VAL A 299 -2.06 -15.02 9.25
C VAL A 299 -3.55 -15.14 9.57
N ILE A 300 -3.90 -15.04 10.84
CA ILE A 300 -5.29 -14.98 11.30
C ILE A 300 -5.84 -13.58 11.02
N LEU A 301 -6.95 -13.50 10.29
CA LEU A 301 -7.62 -12.23 9.99
C LEU A 301 -8.62 -11.88 11.10
N TYR A 302 -9.47 -12.84 11.47
CA TYR A 302 -10.47 -12.66 12.51
C TYR A 302 -10.83 -13.98 13.20
N GLN A 303 -11.47 -13.88 14.36
CA GLN A 303 -12.03 -15.02 15.09
C GLN A 303 -13.18 -14.60 16.00
N THR A 304 -14.01 -15.56 16.38
CA THR A 304 -14.94 -15.40 17.50
C THR A 304 -14.13 -15.14 18.77
N GLY A 305 -14.32 -13.95 19.34
CA GLY A 305 -13.67 -13.50 20.56
C GLY A 305 -14.55 -13.63 21.80
N SER A 306 -15.85 -13.87 21.62
CA SER A 306 -16.75 -14.27 22.72
C SER A 306 -16.58 -15.76 23.05
N LEU A 307 -17.07 -16.18 24.23
CA LEU A 307 -16.90 -17.57 24.67
C LEU A 307 -17.76 -18.57 23.87
N GLN A 308 -18.91 -18.14 23.35
CA GLN A 308 -19.89 -19.04 22.72
C GLN A 308 -19.62 -19.16 21.21
N VAL A 309 -19.80 -20.37 20.70
CA VAL A 309 -19.92 -20.68 19.27
C VAL A 309 -21.13 -21.55 19.03
N GLU A 310 -21.77 -21.36 17.87
CA GLU A 310 -22.93 -22.13 17.41
C GLU A 310 -22.51 -23.18 16.38
N GLU A 311 -23.25 -24.26 16.27
CA GLU A 311 -23.12 -25.23 15.19
C GLU A 311 -23.20 -24.51 13.84
N SER A 312 -22.19 -24.72 12.98
CA SER A 312 -21.97 -24.01 11.72
C SER A 312 -21.66 -22.50 11.85
N GLY A 313 -21.63 -21.95 13.06
CA GLY A 313 -21.21 -20.59 13.35
C GLY A 313 -19.70 -20.39 13.19
N PRO A 314 -19.24 -19.16 12.90
CA PRO A 314 -17.83 -18.88 12.65
C PRO A 314 -16.98 -19.10 13.91
N MET A 315 -15.79 -19.67 13.75
CA MET A 315 -14.76 -19.73 14.81
C MET A 315 -13.58 -18.85 14.47
N ILE A 316 -12.97 -19.05 13.30
CA ILE A 316 -11.71 -18.41 12.94
C ILE A 316 -11.57 -18.36 11.42
N ALA A 317 -10.97 -17.28 10.92
CA ALA A 317 -10.59 -17.14 9.52
C ALA A 317 -9.13 -16.70 9.39
N TYR A 318 -8.42 -17.35 8.48
CA TYR A 318 -7.01 -17.11 8.22
C TYR A 318 -6.68 -17.34 6.75
N GLY A 319 -5.56 -16.81 6.28
CA GLY A 319 -5.14 -16.97 4.90
C GLY A 319 -3.64 -16.87 4.71
N LYS A 320 -3.18 -17.27 3.53
CA LYS A 320 -1.78 -17.21 3.13
C LYS A 320 -1.42 -15.78 2.78
N ILE A 321 -0.36 -15.25 3.40
CA ILE A 321 0.24 -14.02 2.89
C ILE A 321 0.83 -14.34 1.52
N SER A 322 0.22 -13.79 0.48
CA SER A 322 0.69 -13.92 -0.88
C SER A 322 2.00 -13.19 -1.00
N ARG A 323 3.08 -13.96 -1.13
CA ARG A 323 4.36 -13.48 -1.66
C ARG A 323 4.32 -13.49 -3.18
N GLU A 324 3.25 -12.96 -3.77
CA GLU A 324 3.23 -12.79 -5.21
C GLU A 324 4.45 -11.97 -5.64
N LYS A 325 4.98 -12.30 -6.82
CA LYS A 325 6.11 -11.62 -7.43
C LYS A 325 5.87 -10.12 -7.32
N ASP A 326 6.74 -9.46 -6.57
CA ASP A 326 6.71 -8.03 -6.39
C ASP A 326 6.91 -7.35 -7.76
N ASN A 327 5.80 -7.03 -8.43
CA ASN A 327 5.81 -6.38 -9.73
C ASN A 327 6.28 -4.92 -9.64
N ARG A 328 6.57 -4.40 -8.43
CA ARG A 328 7.32 -3.13 -8.28
C ARG A 328 8.65 -3.25 -9.00
N LYS A 329 9.35 -4.39 -8.91
CA LYS A 329 10.61 -4.62 -9.65
C LYS A 329 10.40 -4.52 -11.15
N GLU A 330 9.36 -5.16 -11.69
CA GLU A 330 9.04 -5.08 -13.12
C GLU A 330 8.63 -3.66 -13.55
N ARG A 331 7.90 -2.91 -12.72
CA ARG A 331 7.54 -1.50 -12.96
C ARG A 331 8.76 -0.57 -12.89
N ILE A 332 9.64 -0.78 -11.91
CA ILE A 332 10.93 -0.08 -11.77
C ILE A 332 11.78 -0.35 -13.02
N THR A 333 11.93 -1.61 -13.43
CA THR A 333 12.67 -2.01 -14.63
C THR A 333 12.06 -1.36 -15.87
N ASN A 334 10.74 -1.41 -16.07
CA ASN A 334 10.07 -0.78 -17.21
C ASN A 334 10.26 0.74 -17.24
N TYR A 335 10.17 1.39 -16.08
CA TYR A 335 10.43 2.83 -15.93
C TYR A 335 11.88 3.17 -16.35
N TRP A 336 12.86 2.43 -15.85
CA TRP A 336 14.27 2.66 -16.19
C TRP A 336 14.61 2.28 -17.63
N THR A 337 13.97 1.27 -18.20
CA THR A 337 14.05 0.93 -19.63
C THR A 337 13.66 2.13 -20.48
N LYS A 338 12.53 2.80 -20.18
CA LYS A 338 12.11 4.04 -20.91
C LYS A 338 13.12 5.19 -20.77
N ARG A 339 13.92 5.23 -19.71
CA ARG A 339 14.85 6.32 -19.37
C ARG A 339 16.31 6.04 -19.77
N SER A 340 16.60 4.80 -20.17
CA SER A 340 17.94 4.27 -20.37
C SER A 340 18.75 5.00 -21.46
N SER A 341 18.13 5.37 -22.58
CA SER A 341 18.78 6.08 -23.69
C SER A 341 19.31 7.47 -23.30
N GLY A 342 18.54 8.24 -22.51
CA GLY A 342 18.97 9.54 -21.99
C GLY A 342 20.03 9.44 -20.89
N PHE A 343 20.06 8.32 -20.15
CA PHE A 343 21.06 8.07 -19.11
C PHE A 343 22.45 7.82 -19.67
N LYS A 344 22.58 7.08 -20.80
CA LYS A 344 23.89 6.82 -21.45
C LYS A 344 24.63 8.12 -21.78
N GLU A 345 23.98 9.01 -22.52
CA GLU A 345 24.60 10.27 -22.95
C GLU A 345 24.99 11.15 -21.77
N GLN A 346 24.14 11.20 -20.73
CA GLN A 346 24.46 11.95 -19.51
C GLN A 346 25.65 11.36 -18.75
N ARG A 347 25.74 10.03 -18.59
CA ARG A 347 26.89 9.39 -17.91
C ARG A 347 28.18 9.57 -18.71
N LYS A 348 28.11 9.49 -20.05
CA LYS A 348 29.25 9.75 -20.93
C LYS A 348 29.76 11.18 -20.78
N ALA A 349 28.86 12.15 -20.72
CA ALA A 349 29.23 13.54 -20.48
C ALA A 349 29.85 13.73 -19.07
N GLU A 350 29.27 13.13 -18.03
CA GLU A 350 29.83 13.18 -16.67
C GLU A 350 31.26 12.61 -16.59
N LEU A 351 31.58 11.53 -17.32
CA LEU A 351 32.91 10.91 -17.31
C LEU A 351 34.01 11.85 -17.87
N HIS A 352 33.63 12.77 -18.75
CA HIS A 352 34.53 13.74 -19.36
C HIS A 352 34.49 15.12 -18.69
N ASP A 353 33.61 15.31 -17.72
CA ASP A 353 33.46 16.55 -16.95
C ASP A 353 34.35 16.53 -15.68
N PRO A 354 34.80 17.70 -15.17
CA PRO A 354 35.50 17.78 -13.89
C PRO A 354 34.79 17.10 -12.70
N ILE A 355 33.48 16.86 -12.77
CA ILE A 355 32.72 16.10 -11.76
C ILE A 355 33.26 14.67 -11.57
N ALA A 356 33.77 14.01 -12.63
CA ALA A 356 34.37 12.68 -12.50
C ALA A 356 35.58 12.68 -11.56
N LYS A 357 36.46 13.69 -11.69
CA LYS A 357 37.61 13.86 -10.78
C LYS A 357 37.18 14.17 -9.35
N ARG A 358 36.05 14.90 -9.17
CA ARG A 358 35.50 15.18 -7.84
C ARG A 358 34.96 13.90 -7.19
N TRP A 359 34.25 13.07 -7.94
CA TRP A 359 33.80 11.75 -7.48
C TRP A 359 34.96 10.83 -7.14
N GLN A 360 35.97 10.74 -8.02
CA GLN A 360 37.18 9.96 -7.75
C GLN A 360 37.82 10.37 -6.42
N LYS A 361 38.09 11.66 -6.24
CA LYS A 361 38.69 12.19 -5.01
C LYS A 361 37.82 11.94 -3.78
N GLU A 362 36.50 11.93 -3.91
CA GLU A 362 35.62 11.64 -2.77
C GLU A 362 35.67 10.17 -2.38
N ILE A 363 35.61 9.26 -3.36
CA ILE A 363 35.61 7.82 -3.13
C ILE A 363 36.97 7.36 -2.57
N GLU A 364 38.08 7.85 -3.13
CA GLU A 364 39.46 7.50 -2.71
C GLU A 364 39.72 7.70 -1.21
N LYS A 365 39.02 8.62 -0.53
CA LYS A 365 39.18 8.85 0.92
C LYS A 365 38.81 7.65 1.77
N TYR A 366 37.91 6.81 1.26
CA TYR A 366 37.36 5.68 1.97
C TYR A 366 38.00 4.36 1.55
N LEU A 367 38.65 4.33 0.38
CA LEU A 367 39.20 3.10 -0.17
C LEU A 367 40.50 2.69 0.55
N PRO A 368 40.68 1.40 0.88
CA PRO A 368 41.96 0.87 1.31
C PRO A 368 43.03 1.00 0.21
N GLN A 369 44.30 0.93 0.62
CA GLN A 369 45.41 0.95 -0.32
C GLN A 369 45.50 -0.34 -1.14
N GLY A 370 45.93 -0.21 -2.40
CA GLY A 370 46.17 -1.33 -3.31
C GLY A 370 45.03 -1.60 -4.29
N LYS A 371 45.15 -2.71 -5.04
CA LYS A 371 44.13 -3.15 -5.98
C LYS A 371 43.02 -3.88 -5.23
N LEU A 372 41.78 -3.40 -5.39
CA LEU A 372 40.59 -3.88 -4.68
C LEU A 372 39.65 -4.60 -5.66
N LYS A 373 38.87 -5.54 -5.14
CA LYS A 373 37.71 -6.13 -5.81
C LYS A 373 36.44 -5.41 -5.34
N ILE A 374 35.80 -4.68 -6.24
CA ILE A 374 34.69 -3.77 -5.94
C ILE A 374 33.41 -4.21 -6.66
N LEU A 375 32.30 -4.22 -5.93
CA LEU A 375 30.95 -4.39 -6.47
C LEU A 375 30.23 -3.03 -6.49
N ASP A 376 29.78 -2.59 -7.66
CA ASP A 376 28.93 -1.41 -7.86
C ASP A 376 27.48 -1.88 -8.03
N VAL A 377 26.64 -1.70 -7.00
CA VAL A 377 25.24 -2.17 -7.00
C VAL A 377 24.31 -1.06 -7.49
N GLY A 378 23.49 -1.36 -8.48
CA GLY A 378 22.65 -0.38 -9.18
C GLY A 378 23.49 0.55 -10.04
N CYS A 379 24.41 -0.03 -10.82
CA CYS A 379 25.42 0.73 -11.54
C CYS A 379 24.83 1.62 -12.66
N GLY A 380 23.57 1.42 -13.04
CA GLY A 380 22.96 2.09 -14.18
C GLY A 380 23.80 1.89 -15.44
N ALA A 381 24.08 2.98 -16.16
CA ALA A 381 24.97 2.97 -17.32
C ALA A 381 26.49 2.96 -16.97
N GLY A 382 26.87 2.56 -15.76
CA GLY A 382 28.24 2.15 -15.42
C GLY A 382 29.21 3.25 -14.98
N PHE A 383 28.74 4.41 -14.52
CA PHE A 383 29.61 5.56 -14.21
C PHE A 383 30.69 5.24 -13.14
N PHE A 384 30.30 4.77 -11.95
CA PHE A 384 31.26 4.40 -10.91
C PHE A 384 32.07 3.16 -11.29
N THR A 385 31.42 2.17 -11.89
CA THR A 385 32.09 0.96 -12.39
C THR A 385 33.27 1.29 -13.31
N ILE A 386 33.06 2.16 -14.31
CA ILE A 386 34.09 2.59 -15.28
C ILE A 386 35.16 3.44 -14.59
N LEU A 387 34.75 4.41 -13.76
CA LEU A 387 35.67 5.31 -13.05
C LEU A 387 36.64 4.54 -12.17
N LEU A 388 36.14 3.59 -11.36
CA LEU A 388 36.95 2.78 -10.45
C LEU A 388 37.82 1.76 -11.19
N SER A 389 37.35 1.25 -12.34
CA SER A 389 38.17 0.39 -13.21
C SER A 389 39.36 1.16 -13.77
N LYS A 390 39.17 2.41 -14.20
CA LYS A 390 40.27 3.29 -14.65
C LYS A 390 41.26 3.66 -13.55
N MET A 391 40.86 3.56 -12.28
CA MET A 391 41.75 3.69 -11.12
C MET A 391 42.57 2.42 -10.85
N GLY A 392 42.38 1.35 -11.62
CA GLY A 392 43.16 0.11 -11.55
C GLY A 392 42.52 -1.00 -10.70
N HIS A 393 41.29 -0.80 -10.21
CA HIS A 393 40.57 -1.81 -9.43
C HIS A 393 39.90 -2.88 -10.32
N GLU A 394 39.61 -4.05 -9.73
CA GLU A 394 38.75 -5.06 -10.35
C GLU A 394 37.31 -4.74 -9.99
N VAL A 395 36.49 -4.35 -10.97
CA VAL A 395 35.14 -3.82 -10.69
C VAL A 395 34.07 -4.57 -11.46
N THR A 396 33.03 -4.98 -10.74
CA THR A 396 31.81 -5.58 -11.29
C THR A 396 30.64 -4.65 -11.01
N GLY A 397 29.93 -4.21 -12.05
CA GLY A 397 28.69 -3.47 -11.95
C GLY A 397 27.47 -4.39 -12.08
N THR A 398 26.45 -4.17 -11.24
CA THR A 398 25.18 -4.89 -11.30
C THR A 398 24.02 -3.93 -11.40
N ASP A 399 23.02 -4.25 -12.23
CA ASP A 399 21.77 -3.50 -12.35
C ASP A 399 20.65 -4.45 -12.74
N LEU A 400 19.44 -4.21 -12.25
CA LEU A 400 18.27 -5.04 -12.56
C LEU A 400 17.80 -4.82 -14.00
N THR A 401 18.12 -3.69 -14.62
CA THR A 401 17.61 -3.27 -15.92
C THR A 401 18.53 -3.74 -17.06
N PRO A 402 18.07 -4.64 -17.95
CA PRO A 402 18.90 -5.16 -19.04
C PRO A 402 19.48 -4.07 -19.97
N ASP A 403 18.69 -3.04 -20.27
CA ASP A 403 19.15 -1.93 -21.11
C ASP A 403 20.24 -1.08 -20.44
N MET A 404 20.18 -0.89 -19.12
CA MET A 404 21.24 -0.19 -18.39
C MET A 404 22.57 -0.94 -18.51
N ILE A 405 22.54 -2.26 -18.34
CA ILE A 405 23.71 -3.13 -18.50
C ILE A 405 24.23 -3.13 -19.94
N ARG A 406 23.34 -3.14 -20.94
CA ARG A 406 23.74 -3.02 -22.35
C ARG A 406 24.49 -1.71 -22.58
N TYR A 407 23.93 -0.57 -22.15
CA TYR A 407 24.59 0.73 -22.32
C TYR A 407 25.87 0.88 -21.50
N ALA A 408 25.94 0.28 -20.31
CA ALA A 408 27.15 0.27 -19.50
C ALA A 408 28.30 -0.46 -20.21
N ARG A 409 28.01 -1.59 -20.87
CA ARG A 409 28.99 -2.34 -21.68
C ARG A 409 29.47 -1.52 -22.88
N GLU A 410 28.54 -0.89 -23.62
CA GLU A 410 28.89 -0.02 -24.76
C GLU A 410 29.81 1.14 -24.29
N LEU A 411 29.45 1.82 -23.20
CA LEU A 411 30.25 2.92 -22.68
C LEU A 411 31.61 2.46 -22.15
N ALA A 412 31.70 1.31 -21.48
CA ALA A 412 32.98 0.78 -21.01
C ALA A 412 33.93 0.41 -22.15
N GLU A 413 33.41 -0.06 -23.28
CA GLU A 413 34.18 -0.31 -24.50
C GLU A 413 34.72 1.01 -25.09
N GLU A 414 33.85 2.03 -25.22
CA GLU A 414 34.23 3.38 -25.66
C GLU A 414 35.34 3.98 -24.76
N GLU A 415 35.23 3.77 -23.46
CA GLU A 415 36.15 4.28 -22.43
C GLU A 415 37.38 3.40 -22.19
N LYS A 416 37.48 2.25 -22.87
CA LYS A 416 38.55 1.23 -22.73
C LYS A 416 38.75 0.76 -21.28
N ALA A 417 37.65 0.56 -20.55
CA ALA A 417 37.65 0.11 -19.16
C ALA A 417 37.45 -1.41 -19.05
N GLY A 418 38.36 -2.11 -18.36
CA GLY A 418 38.33 -3.57 -18.17
C GLY A 418 37.41 -4.02 -17.02
N CYS A 419 36.15 -3.59 -17.04
CA CYS A 419 35.15 -3.89 -16.00
C CYS A 419 34.09 -4.89 -16.49
N GLN A 420 33.38 -5.52 -15.54
CA GLN A 420 32.32 -6.48 -15.82
C GLN A 420 30.95 -5.91 -15.47
N PHE A 421 29.91 -6.33 -16.21
CA PHE A 421 28.53 -5.93 -15.97
C PHE A 421 27.57 -7.12 -16.02
N LEU A 422 26.77 -7.28 -14.97
CA LEU A 422 25.81 -8.38 -14.83
C LEU A 422 24.40 -7.83 -14.57
N ILE A 423 23.40 -8.49 -15.16
CA ILE A 423 22.00 -8.20 -14.83
C ILE A 423 21.70 -8.94 -13.53
N MET A 424 21.42 -8.20 -12.45
CA MET A 424 21.25 -8.80 -11.12
C MET A 424 20.39 -7.91 -10.22
N ASP A 425 19.66 -8.54 -9.31
CA ASP A 425 18.87 -7.89 -8.29
C ASP A 425 19.75 -7.46 -7.12
N GLY A 426 19.78 -6.16 -6.81
CA GLY A 426 20.56 -5.63 -5.69
C GLY A 426 20.10 -6.11 -4.31
N GLU A 427 18.91 -6.72 -4.20
CA GLU A 427 18.38 -7.35 -2.98
C GLU A 427 18.64 -8.87 -2.92
N SER A 428 19.23 -9.45 -3.97
CA SER A 428 19.49 -10.89 -4.07
C SER A 428 20.67 -11.13 -5.00
N LEU A 429 21.87 -11.09 -4.44
CA LEU A 429 23.11 -11.13 -5.22
C LEU A 429 23.61 -12.57 -5.40
N ASP A 430 23.83 -12.98 -6.65
CA ASP A 430 24.39 -14.30 -7.00
C ASP A 430 25.93 -14.31 -6.89
N PHE A 431 26.45 -13.87 -5.74
CA PHE A 431 27.86 -13.94 -5.37
C PHE A 431 28.05 -14.71 -4.07
N GLU A 432 29.21 -15.34 -3.92
CA GLU A 432 29.60 -15.99 -2.68
C GLU A 432 29.82 -14.98 -1.55
N ASP A 433 29.61 -15.44 -0.32
CA ASP A 433 29.90 -14.68 0.89
C ASP A 433 31.37 -14.24 0.92
N GLY A 434 31.65 -13.00 1.35
CA GLY A 434 33.04 -12.56 1.49
C GLY A 434 33.82 -12.41 0.18
N THR A 435 33.14 -12.15 -0.95
CA THR A 435 33.79 -11.99 -2.25
C THR A 435 34.50 -10.63 -2.41
N PHE A 436 33.87 -9.53 -1.98
CA PHE A 436 34.30 -8.18 -2.33
C PHE A 436 35.00 -7.46 -1.18
N ASP A 437 35.98 -6.63 -1.51
CA ASP A 437 36.65 -5.72 -0.56
C ASP A 437 35.78 -4.49 -0.30
N VAL A 438 35.07 -4.02 -1.33
CA VAL A 438 34.19 -2.85 -1.28
C VAL A 438 32.89 -3.11 -2.03
N VAL A 439 31.78 -2.71 -1.43
CA VAL A 439 30.48 -2.56 -2.10
C VAL A 439 30.17 -1.08 -2.14
N ILE A 440 29.89 -0.55 -3.34
CA ILE A 440 29.56 0.84 -3.57
C ILE A 440 28.20 0.96 -4.27
N SER A 441 27.46 2.02 -3.96
CA SER A 441 26.23 2.36 -4.67
C SER A 441 26.00 3.87 -4.71
N ARG A 442 25.27 4.34 -5.73
CA ARG A 442 24.85 5.74 -5.89
C ARG A 442 23.40 5.82 -6.31
N ASN A 443 22.59 6.55 -5.54
CA ASN A 443 21.18 6.84 -5.85
C ASN A 443 20.33 5.59 -6.14
N LEU A 444 20.63 4.45 -5.49
CA LEU A 444 19.90 3.21 -5.68
C LEU A 444 18.88 2.96 -4.58
N THR A 445 19.26 3.17 -3.31
CA THR A 445 18.55 2.57 -2.17
C THR A 445 17.12 3.08 -2.01
N TRP A 446 16.84 4.28 -2.52
CA TRP A 446 15.49 4.85 -2.57
C TRP A 446 14.56 4.17 -3.59
N THR A 447 15.10 3.39 -4.52
CA THR A 447 14.34 2.66 -5.55
C THR A 447 14.09 1.19 -5.21
N LEU A 448 14.71 0.68 -4.14
CA LEU A 448 14.61 -0.73 -3.75
C LEU A 448 13.34 -1.03 -2.95
N PRO A 449 12.52 -2.02 -3.35
CA PRO A 449 11.40 -2.52 -2.57
C PRO A 449 11.74 -2.93 -1.12
N ASP A 450 12.90 -3.56 -0.91
CA ASP A 450 13.39 -3.98 0.41
C ASP A 450 14.85 -3.58 0.62
N THR A 451 15.04 -2.30 0.98
CA THR A 451 16.37 -1.74 1.25
C THR A 451 17.08 -2.44 2.43
N ALA A 452 16.35 -2.96 3.41
CA ALA A 452 16.96 -3.65 4.56
C ALA A 452 17.55 -4.99 4.13
N ARG A 453 16.83 -5.74 3.28
CA ARG A 453 17.37 -6.96 2.64
C ARG A 453 18.58 -6.64 1.76
N ALA A 454 18.54 -5.56 0.99
CA ALA A 454 19.70 -5.13 0.20
C ALA A 454 20.94 -4.90 1.09
N TYR A 455 20.82 -4.14 2.18
CA TYR A 455 21.94 -3.96 3.10
C TYR A 455 22.45 -5.27 3.70
N LYS A 456 21.56 -6.20 4.03
CA LYS A 456 21.97 -7.54 4.50
C LYS A 456 22.77 -8.29 3.44
N GLU A 457 22.31 -8.29 2.18
CA GLU A 457 23.02 -8.93 1.06
C GLU A 457 24.36 -8.27 0.75
N TRP A 458 24.43 -6.94 0.80
CA TRP A 458 25.66 -6.20 0.55
C TRP A 458 26.71 -6.49 1.62
N LEU A 459 26.29 -6.54 2.89
CA LEU A 459 27.16 -6.98 3.98
C LEU A 459 27.55 -8.45 3.85
N ARG A 460 26.66 -9.34 3.36
CA ARG A 460 26.98 -10.76 3.13
C ARG A 460 28.15 -10.92 2.17
N VAL A 461 28.08 -10.29 0.99
CA VAL A 461 29.10 -10.42 -0.06
C VAL A 461 30.42 -9.67 0.25
N LEU A 462 30.43 -8.79 1.25
CA LEU A 462 31.66 -8.15 1.74
C LEU A 462 32.52 -9.12 2.54
N LYS A 463 33.85 -9.03 2.38
CA LYS A 463 34.82 -9.66 3.30
C LYS A 463 34.68 -9.10 4.71
N LYS A 464 35.12 -9.85 5.72
CA LYS A 464 35.29 -9.29 7.08
C LYS A 464 36.24 -8.09 7.01
N GLY A 465 35.86 -6.96 7.61
CA GLY A 465 36.57 -5.69 7.47
C GLY A 465 36.37 -4.98 6.13
N GLY A 466 35.56 -5.53 5.23
CA GLY A 466 35.19 -4.92 3.95
C GLY A 466 34.28 -3.70 4.12
N ILE A 467 34.26 -2.84 3.12
CA ILE A 467 33.65 -1.50 3.22
C ILE A 467 32.38 -1.40 2.38
N LEU A 468 31.31 -0.88 2.98
CA LEU A 468 30.12 -0.42 2.28
C LEU A 468 30.17 1.11 2.12
N LEU A 469 30.00 1.58 0.90
CA LEU A 469 29.84 2.99 0.54
C LEU A 469 28.50 3.22 -0.17
N ASN A 470 27.60 4.00 0.44
CA ASN A 470 26.33 4.36 -0.20
C ASN A 470 26.19 5.88 -0.30
N PHE A 471 26.14 6.40 -1.52
CA PHE A 471 25.91 7.81 -1.80
C PHE A 471 24.45 8.02 -2.22
N ASP A 472 23.63 8.57 -1.34
CA ASP A 472 22.20 8.69 -1.57
C ASP A 472 21.62 9.95 -0.93
N ALA A 473 20.33 10.23 -1.14
CA ALA A 473 19.60 11.33 -0.50
C ALA A 473 18.27 10.88 0.08
N ASN A 474 17.63 11.76 0.85
CA ASN A 474 16.29 11.54 1.36
C ASN A 474 15.22 11.86 0.29
N TYR A 475 15.23 11.11 -0.81
CA TYR A 475 14.33 11.31 -1.95
C TYR A 475 12.84 11.09 -1.60
N GLY A 476 12.54 10.32 -0.56
CA GLY A 476 11.18 10.11 -0.07
C GLY A 476 10.48 11.41 0.37
N ALA A 477 11.25 12.39 0.87
CA ALA A 477 10.74 13.68 1.33
C ALA A 477 10.58 14.74 0.21
N VAL A 478 10.95 14.41 -1.04
CA VAL A 478 11.04 15.36 -2.16
C VAL A 478 9.93 15.08 -3.16
N ASN A 479 9.38 16.09 -3.83
CA ASN A 479 8.46 15.92 -4.97
C ASN A 479 9.23 16.05 -6.29
N PHE A 480 9.40 14.95 -7.03
CA PHE A 480 10.12 14.96 -8.31
C PHE A 480 9.33 15.62 -9.45
N ALA A 481 8.04 15.91 -9.25
CA ALA A 481 7.25 16.72 -10.18
C ALA A 481 7.55 18.23 -10.08
N ASP A 482 8.21 18.69 -9.01
CA ASP A 482 8.62 20.08 -8.86
C ASP A 482 10.00 20.32 -9.50
N THR A 483 10.00 20.81 -10.74
CA THR A 483 11.25 21.14 -11.46
C THR A 483 11.70 22.59 -11.28
N SER A 484 11.03 23.39 -10.45
CA SER A 484 11.31 24.82 -10.29
C SER A 484 12.74 25.14 -9.86
N LYS A 485 13.40 24.19 -9.18
CA LYS A 485 14.78 24.31 -8.66
C LYS A 485 15.84 23.79 -9.64
N LEU A 486 15.44 23.22 -10.78
CA LEU A 486 16.33 22.57 -11.74
C LEU A 486 16.72 23.50 -12.90
N PRO A 487 17.97 23.44 -13.40
CA PRO A 487 18.37 24.16 -14.61
C PRO A 487 17.52 23.78 -15.83
N LYS A 488 17.22 24.74 -16.72
CA LYS A 488 16.35 24.49 -17.91
C LYS A 488 16.78 23.29 -18.75
N ASN A 489 18.08 23.00 -18.85
CA ASN A 489 18.61 21.90 -19.64
C ASN A 489 18.68 20.55 -18.89
N HIS A 490 18.31 20.52 -17.61
CA HIS A 490 18.34 19.31 -16.78
C HIS A 490 17.41 18.22 -17.33
N THR A 491 17.86 16.97 -17.26
CA THR A 491 17.15 15.82 -17.86
C THR A 491 15.71 15.66 -17.35
N HIS A 492 15.40 16.09 -16.13
CA HIS A 492 14.02 16.07 -15.60
C HIS A 492 13.07 17.07 -16.29
N ASN A 493 13.57 18.17 -16.86
CA ASN A 493 12.75 19.11 -17.64
C ASN A 493 12.39 18.57 -19.04
N LYS A 494 12.98 17.44 -19.45
CA LYS A 494 12.73 16.77 -20.73
C LYS A 494 11.78 15.56 -20.61
N LEU A 495 11.26 15.29 -19.40
CA LEU A 495 10.32 14.19 -19.14
C LEU A 495 8.88 14.64 -19.40
N GLY A 496 8.06 13.77 -20.00
CA GLY A 496 6.61 14.00 -20.12
C GLY A 496 5.91 13.87 -18.76
N LEU A 497 4.79 14.59 -18.59
CA LEU A 497 4.01 14.64 -17.34
C LEU A 497 3.63 13.24 -16.82
N ASP A 498 3.27 12.32 -17.71
CA ASP A 498 2.88 10.94 -17.35
C ASP A 498 4.04 10.14 -16.74
N MET A 499 5.27 10.36 -17.22
CA MET A 499 6.46 9.68 -16.67
C MET A 499 6.85 10.23 -15.30
N MET A 500 6.57 11.52 -15.04
CA MET A 500 6.79 12.13 -13.73
C MET A 500 5.78 11.60 -12.71
N ALA A 501 4.52 11.42 -13.13
CA ALA A 501 3.49 10.80 -12.30
C ALA A 501 3.81 9.32 -11.99
N GLU A 502 4.28 8.55 -12.98
CA GLU A 502 4.70 7.14 -12.80
C GLU A 502 5.89 7.02 -11.82
N CYS A 503 6.86 7.94 -11.89
CA CYS A 503 8.01 8.01 -10.96
C CYS A 503 7.56 8.28 -9.51
N GLU A 504 6.68 9.27 -9.32
CA GLU A 504 6.13 9.60 -8.01
C GLU A 504 5.31 8.44 -7.44
N GLU A 505 4.55 7.73 -8.28
CA GLU A 505 3.76 6.59 -7.86
C GLU A 505 4.63 5.40 -7.43
N ILE A 506 5.66 5.05 -8.22
CA ILE A 506 6.62 4.01 -7.84
C ILE A 506 7.30 4.39 -6.51
N LYS A 507 7.80 5.62 -6.39
CA LYS A 507 8.46 6.10 -5.17
C LYS A 507 7.52 6.00 -3.96
N ARG A 508 6.25 6.40 -4.10
CA ARG A 508 5.24 6.32 -3.02
C ARG A 508 4.96 4.89 -2.54
N GLN A 509 5.20 3.88 -3.38
CA GLN A 509 4.98 2.47 -3.06
C GLN A 509 6.19 1.79 -2.39
N LEU A 510 7.30 2.50 -2.22
CA LEU A 510 8.52 1.96 -1.61
C LEU A 510 8.57 2.33 -0.11
N PRO A 511 8.70 1.34 0.81
CA PRO A 511 8.75 1.60 2.25
C PRO A 511 9.86 2.57 2.66
N ILE A 512 10.95 2.62 1.89
CA ILE A 512 12.08 3.52 2.15
C ILE A 512 11.69 5.00 2.03
N SER A 513 10.67 5.32 1.23
CA SER A 513 10.21 6.69 0.99
C SER A 513 9.49 7.30 2.19
N SER A 514 9.04 6.48 3.15
CA SER A 514 8.43 6.96 4.41
C SER A 514 9.44 7.09 5.55
N ARG A 515 10.73 6.80 5.31
CA ARG A 515 11.79 6.85 6.33
C ARG A 515 12.56 8.16 6.29
N ILE A 516 13.03 8.62 7.45
CA ILE A 516 13.93 9.77 7.55
C ILE A 516 15.36 9.29 7.26
N ARG A 517 15.92 9.68 6.12
CA ARG A 517 17.26 9.29 5.67
C ARG A 517 18.27 10.42 5.94
N PRO A 518 19.49 10.14 6.42
CA PRO A 518 20.08 8.81 6.64
C PRO A 518 19.88 8.21 8.05
N ALA A 519 19.02 8.78 8.90
CA ALA A 519 18.83 8.27 10.26
C ALA A 519 18.40 6.78 10.29
N TRP A 520 17.45 6.42 9.42
CA TRP A 520 17.01 5.04 9.25
C TRP A 520 18.11 4.10 8.74
N ASP A 521 19.03 4.57 7.89
CA ASP A 521 20.15 3.74 7.41
C ASP A 521 21.09 3.38 8.56
N VAL A 522 21.36 4.39 9.39
CA VAL A 522 22.30 4.25 10.49
C VAL A 522 21.79 3.23 11.49
N GLU A 523 20.51 3.33 11.85
CA GLU A 523 19.83 2.34 12.69
C GLU A 523 19.85 0.94 12.07
N THR A 524 19.48 0.84 10.78
CA THR A 524 19.38 -0.46 10.09
C THR A 524 20.73 -1.15 9.99
N LEU A 525 21.79 -0.44 9.56
CA LEU A 525 23.14 -1.01 9.49
C LEU A 525 23.70 -1.32 10.88
N GLY A 526 23.43 -0.48 11.88
CA GLY A 526 23.80 -0.75 13.27
C GLY A 526 23.22 -2.06 13.77
N ASN A 527 21.93 -2.32 13.51
CA ASN A 527 21.25 -3.57 13.86
C ASN A 527 21.79 -4.79 13.10
N LEU A 528 22.41 -4.58 11.92
CA LEU A 528 23.08 -5.63 11.15
C LEU A 528 24.51 -5.92 11.64
N GLY A 529 24.99 -5.24 12.68
CA GLY A 529 26.26 -5.57 13.36
C GLY A 529 27.51 -5.05 12.66
N VAL A 530 27.42 -3.91 11.95
CA VAL A 530 28.61 -3.25 11.40
C VAL A 530 29.56 -2.78 12.52
N GLU A 531 30.87 -2.98 12.36
CA GLU A 531 31.88 -2.60 13.37
C GLU A 531 32.10 -1.10 13.44
N ARG A 532 32.02 -0.42 12.28
CA ARG A 532 32.20 1.03 12.17
C ARG A 532 31.18 1.59 11.20
N LEU A 533 30.69 2.77 11.51
CA LEU A 533 29.68 3.48 10.73
C LEU A 533 29.89 4.98 10.85
N SER A 534 29.84 5.69 9.72
CA SER A 534 29.91 7.15 9.68
C SER A 534 29.12 7.73 8.51
N VAL A 535 28.64 8.95 8.67
CA VAL A 535 27.86 9.68 7.65
C VAL A 535 28.54 11.02 7.35
N ASP A 536 28.72 11.33 6.06
CA ASP A 536 29.18 12.63 5.59
C ASP A 536 28.09 13.37 4.78
N PHE A 537 27.54 14.43 5.38
CA PHE A 537 26.53 15.31 4.77
C PHE A 537 27.12 16.38 3.84
N SER A 538 28.44 16.47 3.72
CA SER A 538 29.10 17.50 2.92
C SER A 538 29.29 17.10 1.44
N VAL A 539 29.06 15.84 1.09
CA VAL A 539 29.34 15.29 -0.26
C VAL A 539 28.63 16.06 -1.38
N SER A 540 27.36 16.45 -1.20
CA SER A 540 26.63 17.21 -2.22
C SER A 540 27.35 18.50 -2.62
N ARG A 541 27.85 19.28 -1.64
CA ARG A 541 28.58 20.54 -1.86
C ARG A 541 29.96 20.33 -2.49
N LYS A 542 30.59 19.17 -2.28
CA LYS A 542 31.89 18.83 -2.86
C LYS A 542 31.75 18.39 -4.31
N ILE A 543 30.68 17.68 -4.65
CA ILE A 543 30.44 17.14 -6.00
C ILE A 543 29.79 18.19 -6.90
N TYR A 544 28.78 18.91 -6.40
CA TYR A 544 27.97 19.85 -7.16
C TYR A 544 28.33 21.29 -6.83
N THR A 545 29.49 21.73 -7.35
CA THR A 545 30.02 23.09 -7.12
C THR A 545 29.37 24.14 -8.02
N VAL A 546 28.73 23.70 -9.12
CA VAL A 546 28.03 24.54 -10.10
C VAL A 546 26.65 23.92 -10.38
N LYS A 547 25.64 24.75 -10.61
CA LYS A 547 24.28 24.30 -11.01
C LYS A 547 24.21 24.11 -12.53
N ASP A 548 24.79 23.03 -13.01
CA ASP A 548 24.80 22.61 -14.42
C ASP A 548 23.80 21.47 -14.69
N GLU A 549 23.87 20.86 -15.88
CA GLU A 549 22.98 19.76 -16.29
C GLU A 549 23.12 18.46 -15.47
N PHE A 550 24.17 18.35 -14.65
CA PHE A 550 24.41 17.21 -13.75
C PHE A 550 23.96 17.49 -12.31
N TYR A 551 23.59 18.74 -12.01
CA TYR A 551 23.26 19.20 -10.66
C TYR A 551 22.12 18.40 -10.01
N ASN A 552 22.41 17.78 -8.87
CA ASN A 552 21.37 17.21 -8.03
C ASN A 552 20.88 18.26 -7.02
N PRO A 553 19.59 18.65 -7.04
CA PRO A 553 19.05 19.61 -6.09
C PRO A 553 18.95 19.05 -4.67
N ASP A 554 18.92 17.73 -4.52
CA ASP A 554 18.75 17.06 -3.25
C ASP A 554 20.12 16.80 -2.58
N ALA A 555 20.18 17.10 -1.27
CA ALA A 555 21.42 17.00 -0.52
C ALA A 555 21.81 15.53 -0.32
N LEU A 556 22.76 15.06 -1.13
CA LEU A 556 23.41 13.77 -0.94
C LEU A 556 24.13 13.68 0.41
N PHE A 557 24.04 12.52 1.03
CA PHE A 557 24.90 12.04 2.10
C PHE A 557 25.77 10.88 1.60
N ALA A 558 26.94 10.69 2.20
CA ALA A 558 27.76 9.50 2.03
C ALA A 558 27.70 8.66 3.30
N LEU A 559 27.27 7.41 3.18
CA LEU A 559 27.22 6.43 4.25
C LEU A 559 28.43 5.50 4.09
N PHE A 560 29.26 5.42 5.12
CA PHE A 560 30.42 4.52 5.18
C PHE A 560 30.22 3.54 6.32
N ALA A 561 30.31 2.24 6.02
CA ALA A 561 30.23 1.18 7.03
C ALA A 561 31.32 0.12 6.81
N VAL A 562 31.75 -0.54 7.88
CA VAL A 562 32.72 -1.65 7.86
C VAL A 562 32.05 -2.91 8.39
N LYS A 563 32.12 -4.00 7.63
CA LYS A 563 31.59 -5.31 8.04
C LYS A 563 32.39 -5.88 9.22
N GLY A 564 31.68 -6.38 10.24
CA GLY A 564 32.27 -7.10 11.38
C GLY A 564 32.67 -8.54 11.16
#